data_AF-A0A2K0WIU6-F1
#
_entry.id   AF-A0A2K0WIU6-F1
#
_cell.length_a   1.000
_cell.length_b   1.000
_cell.length_c   1.000
_cell.angle_alpha   90.00
_cell.angle_beta   90.00
_cell.angle_gamma   90.00
#
_symmetry.space_group_name_H-M   'P 1'
#
loop_
_entity.id
_entity.type
_entity.pdbx_description
1 polymer ?
#
loop_
_entity_poly.entity_id
_entity_poly.type
_entity_poly.pdbx_seq_one_letter_code
_entity_poly.pdbx_strand_id
1 'polypeptide(L)'
;MESTNRFMIGVFGPTGAGKTKLGVSIAKSIYGQVVSVDSLQCYSPGSIVTAKPTPEETDGVDHHMIGYLEAHEEPINFVAEAIKRLEELRDHGVIPVVVGGSTSLTLPLLRDALNRGWRMAAITLLPHQSTYLSNIESRLDDMVEAGLLEELSGLKLLEDKHLNGKPDFHNGVWKAIGYQELYPYLEARRIDGDTDELLKTGLASMKENTFQYGMTQLQWIVQALFPFFHAEKIANMSLTVVDKTSWISDVEKPAIRMASDFCHASASISFHSISRSKPRKKLTLLSGGSSSGNDPAHIEAAKSLGRICHEKDIKLVYGGGTTGVMGAIASTLVELSGPDAVYGIIPEALLKYEAKESGRHPKDLAYARYGRQTIVKDMHTRKRLMIQEVMDGGEGSGFVGLSGGYGTLEELFEVVTWHQLGIHDHGICLLNTGGFFDGLVNWLGNVVQEGFIGLEDAAILSIASTAEGVIECLDEKPGFCRKGELDWF
;
A
#
# COMPACT_ATOMS: atom_id res chain seq x y z
N MET A 1 18.73 24.73 -6.88
CA MET A 1 19.19 24.06 -5.65
C MET A 1 18.31 22.85 -5.44
N GLU A 2 18.86 21.70 -5.85
CA GLU A 2 18.63 20.35 -5.33
C GLU A 2 17.23 20.02 -4.77
N SER A 3 16.37 19.44 -5.61
CA SER A 3 15.22 18.67 -5.10
C SER A 3 15.72 17.31 -4.60
N THR A 4 16.28 17.26 -3.39
CA THR A 4 16.67 16.01 -2.71
C THR A 4 15.43 15.26 -2.24
N ASN A 5 14.67 14.68 -3.16
CA ASN A 5 13.53 13.85 -2.82
C ASN A 5 14.02 12.55 -2.17
N ARG A 6 13.55 12.27 -0.95
CA ARG A 6 13.82 11.02 -0.23
C ARG A 6 12.94 9.90 -0.77
N PHE A 7 13.29 9.34 -1.93
CA PHE A 7 12.61 8.20 -2.53
C PHE A 7 13.45 6.94 -2.45
N MET A 8 12.83 5.82 -2.11
CA MET A 8 13.45 4.50 -2.20
C MET A 8 12.48 3.47 -2.76
N ILE A 9 13.01 2.43 -3.38
CA ILE A 9 12.23 1.27 -3.83
C ILE A 9 12.59 0.07 -2.95
N GLY A 10 11.60 -0.66 -2.45
CA GLY A 10 11.81 -1.88 -1.69
C GLY A 10 11.53 -3.13 -2.54
N VAL A 11 12.43 -4.12 -2.49
CA VAL A 11 12.24 -5.45 -3.10
C VAL A 11 12.33 -6.51 -2.02
N PHE A 12 11.21 -7.16 -1.74
CA PHE A 12 11.04 -8.12 -0.65
C PHE A 12 10.57 -9.48 -1.16
N GLY A 13 10.73 -10.52 -0.34
CA GLY A 13 10.38 -11.89 -0.71
C GLY A 13 11.26 -12.93 0.01
N PRO A 14 10.89 -14.21 -0.03
CA PRO A 14 11.67 -15.25 0.62
C PRO A 14 13.01 -15.49 -0.11
N THR A 15 13.93 -16.20 0.54
CA THR A 15 15.20 -16.64 -0.07
C THR A 15 14.95 -17.42 -1.37
N GLY A 16 15.80 -17.27 -2.39
CA GLY A 16 15.59 -17.95 -3.68
C GLY A 16 14.44 -17.41 -4.56
N ALA A 17 13.73 -16.35 -4.16
CA ALA A 17 12.66 -15.74 -4.98
C ALA A 17 13.15 -14.89 -6.17
N GLY A 18 14.47 -14.63 -6.29
CA GLY A 18 15.03 -13.77 -7.34
C GLY A 18 15.14 -12.28 -6.99
N LYS A 19 15.11 -11.93 -5.69
CA LYS A 19 15.18 -10.53 -5.20
C LYS A 19 16.38 -9.75 -5.75
N THR A 20 17.58 -10.33 -5.69
CA THR A 20 18.82 -9.70 -6.17
C THR A 20 18.71 -9.32 -7.64
N LYS A 21 18.33 -10.29 -8.49
CA LYS A 21 18.13 -10.08 -9.93
C LYS A 21 17.15 -8.94 -10.20
N LEU A 22 16.01 -8.92 -9.52
CA LEU A 22 15.02 -7.87 -9.68
C LEU A 22 15.52 -6.50 -9.19
N GLY A 23 16.20 -6.48 -8.04
CA GLY A 23 16.79 -5.26 -7.47
C GLY A 23 17.77 -4.59 -8.43
N VAL A 24 18.62 -5.38 -9.09
CA VAL A 24 19.54 -4.90 -10.13
C VAL A 24 18.81 -4.37 -11.36
N SER A 25 17.82 -5.11 -11.89
CA SER A 25 17.01 -4.64 -13.03
C SER A 25 16.32 -3.31 -12.74
N ILE A 26 15.75 -3.13 -11.53
CA ILE A 26 15.13 -1.88 -11.10
C ILE A 26 16.17 -0.77 -10.93
N ALA A 27 17.29 -1.05 -10.26
CA ALA A 27 18.34 -0.05 -10.04
C ALA A 27 18.85 0.52 -11.37
N LYS A 28 19.06 -0.32 -12.38
CA LYS A 28 19.43 0.11 -13.73
C LYS A 28 18.39 1.00 -14.38
N SER A 29 17.09 0.74 -14.17
CA SER A 29 16.02 1.48 -14.84
C SER A 29 15.74 2.86 -14.23
N ILE A 30 16.15 3.11 -12.97
CA ILE A 30 15.86 4.35 -12.25
C ILE A 30 17.10 5.14 -11.81
N TYR A 31 18.29 4.79 -12.32
CA TYR A 31 19.57 5.35 -11.85
C TYR A 31 19.75 5.17 -10.33
N GLY A 32 19.52 3.94 -9.87
CA GLY A 32 19.60 3.56 -8.47
C GLY A 32 20.79 2.66 -8.15
N GLN A 33 20.97 2.41 -6.85
CA GLN A 33 21.96 1.48 -6.30
C GLN A 33 21.32 0.61 -5.22
N VAL A 34 21.83 -0.60 -5.01
CA VAL A 34 21.22 -1.58 -4.11
C VAL A 34 21.72 -1.39 -2.68
N VAL A 35 20.81 -1.39 -1.72
CA VAL A 35 21.11 -1.46 -0.29
C VAL A 35 20.59 -2.79 0.24
N SER A 36 21.50 -3.72 0.57
CA SER A 36 21.11 -5.04 1.06
C SER A 36 20.56 -4.97 2.48
N VAL A 37 19.50 -5.74 2.74
CA VAL A 37 18.89 -5.94 4.05
C VAL A 37 18.84 -7.44 4.36
N ASP A 38 20.04 -7.99 4.49
CA ASP A 38 20.28 -9.38 4.86
C ASP A 38 21.34 -9.44 5.97
N SER A 39 21.01 -10.08 7.08
CA SER A 39 21.87 -10.17 8.26
C SER A 39 23.11 -11.04 8.04
N LEU A 40 23.12 -11.88 7.00
CA LEU A 40 24.25 -12.76 6.66
C LEU A 40 25.16 -12.15 5.58
N GLN A 41 24.62 -11.36 4.66
CA GLN A 41 25.43 -10.72 3.62
C GLN A 41 26.36 -9.61 4.18
N CYS A 42 26.15 -9.18 5.42
CA CYS A 42 26.98 -8.19 6.11
C CYS A 42 28.42 -8.67 6.33
N TYR A 43 28.65 -9.98 6.44
CA TYR A 43 29.97 -10.56 6.73
C TYR A 43 30.90 -10.51 5.52
N SER A 44 32.16 -10.15 5.70
CA SER A 44 33.21 -10.20 4.68
C SER A 44 33.47 -11.64 4.18
N PRO A 45 33.68 -12.65 5.05
CA PRO A 45 33.81 -14.05 4.61
C PRO A 45 32.45 -14.69 4.27
N GLY A 46 32.47 -15.90 3.70
CA GLY A 46 31.26 -16.70 3.46
C GLY A 46 30.39 -16.20 2.31
N SER A 47 30.98 -15.71 1.23
CA SER A 47 30.24 -15.12 0.11
C SER A 47 29.26 -16.09 -0.56
N ILE A 48 29.64 -17.36 -0.72
CA ILE A 48 28.78 -18.39 -1.32
C ILE A 48 27.68 -18.79 -0.34
N VAL A 49 28.01 -19.20 0.88
CA VAL A 49 27.05 -19.69 1.88
C VAL A 49 26.01 -18.63 2.27
N THR A 50 26.41 -17.36 2.32
CA THR A 50 25.51 -16.23 2.58
C THR A 50 24.84 -15.67 1.31
N ALA A 51 25.18 -16.23 0.15
CA ALA A 51 24.71 -15.86 -1.17
C ALA A 51 24.75 -14.36 -1.43
N LYS A 52 25.94 -13.79 -1.27
CA LYS A 52 26.22 -12.44 -1.75
C LYS A 52 26.12 -12.43 -3.27
N PRO A 53 25.63 -11.33 -3.86
CA PRO A 53 25.57 -11.19 -5.31
C PRO A 53 26.96 -11.32 -5.92
N THR A 54 27.12 -12.15 -6.95
CA THR A 54 28.37 -12.24 -7.72
C THR A 54 28.54 -10.99 -8.60
N PRO A 55 29.76 -10.68 -9.09
CA PRO A 55 29.98 -9.58 -10.03
C PRO A 55 29.06 -9.64 -11.25
N GLU A 56 28.81 -10.84 -11.79
CA GLU A 56 27.89 -11.07 -12.91
C GLU A 56 26.45 -10.75 -12.54
N GLU A 57 26.00 -11.12 -11.33
CA GLU A 57 24.65 -10.82 -10.84
C GLU A 57 24.46 -9.34 -10.52
N THR A 58 25.50 -8.65 -10.02
CA THR A 58 25.44 -7.20 -9.79
C THR A 58 25.32 -6.42 -11.09
N ASP A 59 25.86 -6.98 -12.19
CA ASP A 59 25.82 -6.40 -13.53
C ASP A 59 26.24 -4.90 -13.53
N GLY A 60 27.27 -4.59 -12.75
CA GLY A 60 27.85 -3.24 -12.60
C GLY A 60 27.06 -2.28 -11.71
N VAL A 61 25.99 -2.72 -11.05
CA VAL A 61 25.26 -1.92 -10.06
C VAL A 61 25.95 -2.02 -8.70
N ASP A 62 26.29 -0.87 -8.10
CA ASP A 62 26.87 -0.85 -6.76
C ASP A 62 25.90 -1.40 -5.71
N HIS A 63 26.43 -2.24 -4.84
CA HIS A 63 25.71 -2.82 -3.71
C HIS A 63 26.33 -2.36 -2.39
N HIS A 64 25.47 -1.95 -1.46
CA HIS A 64 25.86 -1.47 -0.14
C HIS A 64 25.35 -2.39 0.96
N MET A 65 25.92 -2.23 2.16
CA MET A 65 25.61 -3.05 3.35
C MET A 65 25.98 -4.53 3.17
N ILE A 66 26.99 -4.81 2.33
CA ILE A 66 27.52 -6.15 2.08
C ILE A 66 29.00 -6.18 2.49
N GLY A 67 29.41 -7.24 3.19
CA GLY A 67 30.83 -7.54 3.41
C GLY A 67 31.61 -6.58 4.31
N TYR A 68 30.95 -5.80 5.17
CA TYR A 68 31.60 -4.80 6.02
C TYR A 68 31.91 -5.30 7.45
N LEU A 69 31.42 -6.48 7.84
CA LEU A 69 31.68 -7.09 9.15
C LEU A 69 32.68 -8.24 9.06
N GLU A 70 33.52 -8.37 10.09
CA GLU A 70 34.36 -9.56 10.28
C GLU A 70 33.55 -10.78 10.73
N ALA A 71 34.12 -11.98 10.59
CA ALA A 71 33.41 -13.26 10.79
C ALA A 71 32.67 -13.41 12.13
N HIS A 72 33.19 -12.79 13.20
CA HIS A 72 32.73 -12.93 14.58
C HIS A 72 31.93 -11.72 15.08
N GLU A 73 31.78 -10.69 14.25
CA GLU A 73 31.07 -9.47 14.63
C GLU A 73 29.55 -9.65 14.52
N GLU A 74 28.79 -8.72 15.08
CA GLU A 74 27.34 -8.68 14.96
C GLU A 74 26.88 -7.34 14.40
N PRO A 75 25.82 -7.32 13.57
CA PRO A 75 25.30 -6.11 12.93
C PRO A 75 24.49 -5.24 13.91
N ILE A 76 25.05 -4.90 15.07
CA ILE A 76 24.36 -4.18 16.17
C ILE A 76 23.88 -2.79 15.71
N ASN A 77 24.65 -2.13 14.85
CA ASN A 77 24.36 -0.79 14.34
C ASN A 77 23.79 -0.79 12.91
N PHE A 78 23.27 -1.92 12.43
CA PHE A 78 22.84 -2.08 11.04
C PHE A 78 21.92 -0.96 10.56
N VAL A 79 20.86 -0.65 11.35
CA VAL A 79 19.87 0.36 10.97
C VAL A 79 20.51 1.74 10.80
N ALA A 80 21.40 2.12 11.73
CA ALA A 80 22.06 3.43 11.68
C ALA A 80 22.99 3.55 10.46
N GLU A 81 23.77 2.51 10.17
CA GLU A 81 24.67 2.48 9.01
C GLU A 81 23.90 2.42 7.68
N ALA A 82 22.82 1.63 7.62
CA ALA A 82 21.96 1.57 6.44
C ALA A 82 21.30 2.93 6.18
N ILE A 83 20.78 3.61 7.21
CA ILE A 83 20.19 4.94 7.07
C ILE A 83 21.21 5.97 6.61
N LYS A 84 22.42 5.95 7.20
CA LYS A 84 23.53 6.79 6.74
C LYS A 84 23.81 6.57 5.26
N ARG A 85 23.81 5.31 4.81
CA ARG A 85 23.99 4.97 3.41
C ARG A 85 22.86 5.49 2.52
N LEU A 86 21.60 5.38 2.95
CA LEU A 86 20.45 5.94 2.22
C LEU A 86 20.62 7.47 2.04
N GLU A 87 21.03 8.16 3.10
CA GLU A 87 21.26 9.61 3.07
C GLU A 87 22.43 9.99 2.14
N GLU A 88 23.55 9.24 2.19
CA GLU A 88 24.67 9.43 1.26
C GLU A 88 24.24 9.25 -0.19
N LEU A 89 23.47 8.20 -0.52
CA LEU A 89 22.98 7.97 -1.89
C LEU A 89 22.09 9.11 -2.37
N ARG A 90 21.17 9.58 -1.52
CA ARG A 90 20.34 10.74 -1.81
C ARG A 90 21.17 11.97 -2.13
N ASP A 91 22.21 12.25 -1.33
CA ASP A 91 23.06 13.42 -1.50
C ASP A 91 23.82 13.39 -2.83
N HIS A 92 24.05 12.19 -3.40
CA HIS A 92 24.61 11.99 -4.74
C HIS A 92 23.55 11.89 -5.85
N GLY A 93 22.27 12.10 -5.54
CA GLY A 93 21.17 12.01 -6.50
C GLY A 93 20.87 10.58 -6.97
N VAL A 94 21.32 9.57 -6.24
CA VAL A 94 21.13 8.14 -6.54
C VAL A 94 19.92 7.62 -5.76
N ILE A 95 19.06 6.84 -6.42
CA ILE A 95 17.86 6.28 -5.78
C ILE A 95 18.20 4.95 -5.09
N PRO A 96 18.00 4.82 -3.77
CA PRO A 96 18.23 3.55 -3.10
C PRO A 96 17.18 2.50 -3.48
N VAL A 97 17.66 1.30 -3.82
CA VAL A 97 16.84 0.09 -3.99
C VAL A 97 17.15 -0.84 -2.82
N VAL A 98 16.27 -0.84 -1.83
CA VAL A 98 16.38 -1.66 -0.62
C VAL A 98 15.96 -3.09 -0.95
N VAL A 99 16.89 -4.04 -0.89
CA VAL A 99 16.65 -5.44 -1.27
C VAL A 99 16.88 -6.34 -0.07
N GLY A 100 15.89 -7.12 0.35
CA GLY A 100 16.10 -7.99 1.49
C GLY A 100 14.94 -8.89 1.88
N GLY A 101 15.21 -9.72 2.89
CA GLY A 101 14.24 -10.64 3.48
C GLY A 101 14.53 -10.94 4.95
N SER A 102 15.45 -10.23 5.59
CA SER A 102 15.73 -10.41 7.01
C SER A 102 14.55 -9.90 7.83
N THR A 103 13.90 -10.82 8.54
CA THR A 103 12.70 -10.52 9.34
C THR A 103 13.01 -9.59 10.53
N SER A 104 14.27 -9.59 11.00
CA SER A 104 14.73 -8.77 12.13
C SER A 104 15.23 -7.39 11.72
N LEU A 105 15.77 -7.21 10.51
CA LEU A 105 16.38 -5.94 10.08
C LEU A 105 15.43 -5.06 9.24
N THR A 106 14.52 -5.67 8.49
CA THR A 106 13.70 -4.96 7.51
C THR A 106 12.79 -3.92 8.15
N LEU A 107 11.92 -4.32 9.09
CA LEU A 107 10.97 -3.38 9.69
C LEU A 107 11.63 -2.25 10.49
N PRO A 108 12.67 -2.50 11.32
CA PRO A 108 13.40 -1.41 11.98
C PRO A 108 13.98 -0.38 11.01
N LEU A 109 14.61 -0.83 9.92
CA LEU A 109 15.15 0.06 8.89
C LEU A 109 14.06 0.89 8.23
N LEU A 110 12.96 0.24 7.80
CA LEU A 110 11.87 0.94 7.14
C LEU A 110 11.23 1.97 8.07
N ARG A 111 10.97 1.63 9.33
CA ARG A 111 10.43 2.57 10.33
C ARG A 111 11.32 3.81 10.49
N ASP A 112 12.64 3.62 10.66
CA ASP A 112 13.55 4.76 10.83
C ASP A 112 13.62 5.63 9.56
N ALA A 113 13.63 5.01 8.38
CA ALA A 113 13.61 5.72 7.10
C ALA A 113 12.32 6.55 6.94
N LEU A 114 11.15 5.95 7.17
CA LEU A 114 9.86 6.65 7.06
C LEU A 114 9.74 7.80 8.05
N ASN A 115 10.19 7.62 9.30
CA ASN A 115 10.23 8.68 10.30
C ASN A 115 11.12 9.86 9.88
N ARG A 116 12.14 9.60 9.05
CA ARG A 116 12.98 10.61 8.42
C ARG A 116 12.38 11.16 7.12
N GLY A 117 11.12 10.88 6.82
CA GLY A 117 10.42 11.41 5.64
C GLY A 117 10.83 10.75 4.33
N TRP A 118 11.43 9.56 4.37
CA TRP A 118 11.56 8.74 3.17
C TRP A 118 10.19 8.27 2.71
N ARG A 119 9.99 8.27 1.39
CA ARG A 119 8.80 7.74 0.72
C ARG A 119 9.21 6.52 -0.08
N MET A 120 8.40 5.47 -0.03
CA MET A 120 8.73 4.22 -0.69
C MET A 120 7.58 3.61 -1.48
N ALA A 121 7.97 2.88 -2.53
CA ALA A 121 7.16 1.86 -3.18
C ALA A 121 7.81 0.50 -2.92
N ALA A 122 6.99 -0.51 -2.61
CA ALA A 122 7.43 -1.87 -2.32
C ALA A 122 6.98 -2.83 -3.42
N ILE A 123 7.85 -3.77 -3.75
CA ILE A 123 7.58 -4.89 -4.65
C ILE A 123 7.90 -6.16 -3.88
N THR A 124 6.90 -7.02 -3.71
CA THR A 124 7.02 -8.26 -2.93
C THR A 124 6.90 -9.47 -3.85
N LEU A 125 7.95 -10.29 -3.92
CA LEU A 125 7.99 -11.52 -4.69
C LEU A 125 7.37 -12.67 -3.90
N LEU A 126 6.36 -13.31 -4.50
CA LEU A 126 5.65 -14.45 -3.93
C LEU A 126 5.82 -15.67 -4.86
N PRO A 127 6.77 -16.58 -4.59
CA PRO A 127 6.97 -17.74 -5.44
C PRO A 127 5.82 -18.74 -5.32
N HIS A 128 5.44 -19.33 -6.45
CA HIS A 128 4.51 -20.45 -6.48
C HIS A 128 5.16 -21.69 -5.83
N GLN A 129 4.38 -22.51 -5.11
CA GLN A 129 4.91 -23.61 -4.29
C GLN A 129 5.79 -24.60 -5.09
N SER A 130 5.38 -24.97 -6.29
CA SER A 130 6.13 -25.89 -7.17
C SER A 130 7.48 -25.33 -7.60
N THR A 131 7.54 -24.02 -7.82
CA THR A 131 8.72 -23.31 -8.32
C THR A 131 9.67 -22.98 -7.18
N TYR A 132 9.12 -22.81 -5.98
CA TYR A 132 9.92 -22.47 -4.82
C TYR A 132 10.90 -23.59 -4.44
N LEU A 133 10.45 -24.85 -4.45
CA LEU A 133 11.29 -26.01 -4.19
C LEU A 133 12.39 -26.16 -5.24
N SER A 134 12.06 -26.06 -6.53
CA SER A 134 13.04 -26.19 -7.61
C SER A 134 14.06 -25.05 -7.61
N ASN A 135 13.68 -23.83 -7.21
CA ASN A 135 14.61 -22.72 -7.05
C ASN A 135 15.62 -22.95 -5.92
N ILE A 136 15.19 -23.53 -4.80
CA ILE A 136 16.10 -23.86 -3.69
C ILE A 136 17.05 -24.98 -4.09
N GLU A 137 16.57 -25.99 -4.80
CA GLU A 137 17.39 -27.09 -5.33
C GLU A 137 18.46 -26.58 -6.30
N SER A 138 18.04 -25.89 -7.36
CA SER A 138 18.96 -25.31 -8.35
C SER A 138 20.01 -24.43 -7.69
N ARG A 139 19.61 -23.63 -6.71
CA ARG A 139 20.53 -22.74 -5.99
C ARG A 139 21.57 -23.51 -5.18
N LEU A 140 21.18 -24.61 -4.52
CA LEU A 140 22.13 -25.42 -3.77
C LEU A 140 23.17 -26.06 -4.71
N ASP A 141 22.71 -26.56 -5.86
CA ASP A 141 23.60 -27.12 -6.88
C ASP A 141 24.58 -26.05 -7.37
N ASP A 142 24.09 -24.85 -7.72
CA ASP A 142 24.91 -23.71 -8.13
C ASP A 142 25.94 -23.32 -7.04
N MET A 143 25.56 -23.36 -5.75
CA MET A 143 26.47 -23.06 -4.64
C MET A 143 27.59 -24.11 -4.52
N VAL A 144 27.27 -25.40 -4.67
CA VAL A 144 28.26 -26.47 -4.62
C VAL A 144 29.22 -26.35 -5.81
N GLU A 145 28.72 -26.10 -7.02
CA GLU A 145 29.55 -25.87 -8.21
C GLU A 145 30.46 -24.64 -8.06
N ALA A 146 30.01 -23.60 -7.35
CA ALA A 146 30.79 -22.40 -7.06
C ALA A 146 31.90 -22.61 -5.99
N GLY A 147 31.97 -23.78 -5.35
CA GLY A 147 32.99 -24.09 -4.33
C GLY A 147 32.55 -23.85 -2.89
N LEU A 148 31.27 -24.09 -2.58
CA LEU A 148 30.73 -23.99 -1.22
C LEU A 148 31.56 -24.79 -0.20
N LEU A 149 31.97 -26.02 -0.52
CA LEU A 149 32.66 -26.90 0.44
C LEU A 149 34.04 -26.37 0.84
N GLU A 150 34.77 -25.79 -0.11
CA GLU A 150 36.04 -25.12 0.10
C GLU A 150 35.85 -23.87 0.97
N GLU A 151 34.81 -23.08 0.71
CA GLU A 151 34.49 -21.89 1.50
C GLU A 151 34.16 -22.25 2.96
N LEU A 152 33.33 -23.27 3.18
CA LEU A 152 32.97 -23.73 4.53
C LEU A 152 34.19 -24.26 5.30
N SER A 153 35.13 -24.91 4.60
CA SER A 153 36.41 -25.32 5.19
C SER A 153 37.23 -24.10 5.65
N GLY A 154 37.23 -23.02 4.86
CA GLY A 154 37.83 -21.75 5.24
C GLY A 154 37.15 -21.10 6.47
N LEU A 155 35.81 -21.13 6.52
CA LEU A 155 35.05 -20.63 7.68
C LEU A 155 35.36 -21.42 8.95
N LYS A 156 35.63 -22.73 8.85
CA LYS A 156 36.03 -23.56 9.98
C LYS A 156 37.38 -23.16 10.55
N LEU A 157 38.35 -22.81 9.70
CA LEU A 157 39.64 -22.29 10.16
C LEU A 157 39.49 -20.95 10.89
N LEU A 158 38.57 -20.09 10.44
CA LEU A 158 38.23 -18.86 11.13
C LEU A 158 37.54 -19.13 12.47
N GLU A 159 36.65 -20.11 12.53
CA GLU A 159 36.00 -20.54 13.78
C GLU A 159 37.03 -20.97 14.82
N ASP A 160 37.95 -21.85 14.43
CA ASP A 160 39.01 -22.33 15.32
C ASP A 160 39.85 -21.16 15.87
N LYS A 161 40.16 -20.19 14.99
CA LYS A 161 40.95 -18.99 15.33
C LYS A 161 40.21 -18.06 16.29
N HIS A 162 38.92 -17.83 16.09
CA HIS A 162 38.16 -16.80 16.81
C HIS A 162 37.39 -17.35 18.02
N LEU A 163 36.95 -18.61 17.98
CA LEU A 163 36.13 -19.26 19.00
C LEU A 163 36.86 -20.36 19.77
N ASN A 164 38.19 -20.51 19.58
CA ASN A 164 39.03 -21.52 20.23
C ASN A 164 38.50 -22.96 20.06
N GLY A 165 37.96 -23.27 18.87
CA GLY A 165 37.44 -24.60 18.54
C GLY A 165 36.13 -24.97 19.24
N LYS A 166 35.42 -24.00 19.83
CA LYS A 166 34.05 -24.18 20.32
C LYS A 166 33.08 -23.64 19.28
N PRO A 167 32.32 -24.51 18.57
CA PRO A 167 31.39 -24.02 17.56
C PRO A 167 30.28 -23.18 18.18
N ASP A 168 29.94 -22.08 17.51
CA ASP A 168 28.81 -21.21 17.83
C ASP A 168 27.98 -20.99 16.58
N PHE A 169 26.81 -21.64 16.53
CA PHE A 169 25.90 -21.57 15.39
C PHE A 169 24.85 -20.46 15.51
N HIS A 170 25.00 -19.57 16.50
CA HIS A 170 24.04 -18.50 16.77
C HIS A 170 24.63 -17.11 16.60
N ASN A 171 25.96 -16.99 16.54
CA ASN A 171 26.66 -15.72 16.38
C ASN A 171 27.60 -15.72 15.17
N GLY A 172 27.90 -14.52 14.67
CA GLY A 172 28.76 -14.30 13.52
C GLY A 172 28.21 -14.87 12.22
N VAL A 173 29.13 -15.13 11.30
CA VAL A 173 28.84 -15.74 9.99
C VAL A 173 28.40 -17.21 10.13
N TRP A 174 28.75 -17.88 11.23
CA TRP A 174 28.51 -19.31 11.45
C TRP A 174 27.04 -19.67 11.72
N LYS A 175 26.18 -18.67 11.92
CA LYS A 175 24.71 -18.85 11.93
C LYS A 175 24.11 -19.03 10.53
N ALA A 176 24.91 -18.94 9.48
CA ALA A 176 24.44 -19.16 8.10
C ALA A 176 23.98 -20.61 7.90
N ILE A 177 22.79 -20.76 7.31
CA ILE A 177 22.28 -22.06 6.86
C ILE A 177 23.27 -22.65 5.85
N GLY A 178 23.73 -23.86 6.12
CA GLY A 178 24.77 -24.58 5.41
C GLY A 178 25.98 -24.87 6.28
N TYR A 179 26.38 -23.96 7.19
CA TYR A 179 27.56 -24.18 8.02
C TYR A 179 27.29 -25.20 9.13
N GLN A 180 26.20 -25.05 9.89
CA GLN A 180 25.83 -25.98 10.96
C GLN A 180 25.51 -27.38 10.41
N GLU A 181 24.83 -27.45 9.27
CA GLU A 181 24.38 -28.68 8.63
C GLU A 181 25.54 -29.49 8.05
N LEU A 182 26.55 -28.82 7.52
CA LEU A 182 27.76 -29.46 6.99
C LEU A 182 28.88 -29.55 8.04
N TYR A 183 28.67 -29.06 9.27
CA TYR A 183 29.69 -29.12 10.32
C TYR A 183 30.23 -30.55 10.60
N PRO A 184 29.38 -31.61 10.69
CA PRO A 184 29.89 -32.98 10.86
C PRO A 184 30.79 -33.44 9.71
N TYR A 185 30.46 -33.03 8.48
CA TYR A 185 31.27 -33.29 7.30
C TYR A 185 32.63 -32.57 7.37
N LEU A 186 32.65 -31.30 7.79
CA LEU A 186 33.88 -30.51 7.93
C LEU A 186 34.83 -31.11 8.99
N GLU A 187 34.28 -31.58 10.11
CA GLU A 187 35.06 -32.25 11.17
C GLU A 187 35.65 -33.57 10.69
N ALA A 188 34.85 -34.42 10.04
CA ALA A 188 35.32 -35.70 9.51
C ALA A 188 36.39 -35.53 8.42
N ARG A 189 36.26 -34.50 7.57
CA ARG A 189 37.22 -34.19 6.51
C ARG A 189 38.59 -33.76 7.05
N ARG A 190 38.69 -33.20 8.26
CA ARG A 190 39.99 -32.84 8.88
C ARG A 190 40.82 -34.03 9.35
N ILE A 191 40.16 -35.14 9.65
CA ILE A 191 40.79 -36.35 10.19
C ILE A 191 40.84 -37.48 9.15
N ASP A 192 40.69 -37.16 7.87
CA ASP A 192 40.63 -38.11 6.74
C ASP A 192 39.61 -39.24 6.94
N GLY A 193 38.44 -38.93 7.51
CA GLY A 193 37.34 -39.87 7.71
C GLY A 193 36.49 -40.14 6.45
N ASP A 194 35.59 -41.12 6.51
CA ASP A 194 34.58 -41.33 5.47
C ASP A 194 33.52 -40.21 5.52
N THR A 195 33.43 -39.44 4.44
CA THR A 195 32.64 -38.21 4.40
C THR A 195 31.41 -38.28 3.49
N ASP A 196 31.24 -39.35 2.71
CA ASP A 196 30.23 -39.38 1.63
C ASP A 196 28.80 -39.33 2.18
N GLU A 197 28.52 -40.11 3.22
CA GLU A 197 27.20 -40.12 3.87
C GLU A 197 26.93 -38.82 4.64
N LEU A 198 27.96 -38.25 5.28
CA LEU A 198 27.86 -36.98 6.02
C LEU A 198 27.61 -35.81 5.08
N LEU A 199 28.28 -35.76 3.93
CA LEU A 199 28.06 -34.74 2.91
C LEU A 199 26.63 -34.79 2.39
N LYS A 200 26.17 -35.99 2.01
CA LYS A 200 24.81 -36.19 1.50
C LYS A 200 23.76 -35.78 2.52
N THR A 201 23.97 -36.14 3.78
CA THR A 201 23.05 -35.81 4.89
C THR A 201 23.07 -34.31 5.19
N GLY A 202 24.25 -33.68 5.21
CA GLY A 202 24.40 -32.24 5.42
C GLY A 202 23.74 -31.40 4.33
N LEU A 203 23.94 -31.75 3.05
CA LEU A 203 23.28 -31.07 1.92
C LEU A 203 21.75 -31.23 1.96
N ALA A 204 21.25 -32.42 2.30
CA ALA A 204 19.82 -32.64 2.45
C ALA A 204 19.24 -31.80 3.61
N SER A 205 19.94 -31.72 4.75
CA SER A 205 19.55 -30.89 5.89
C SER A 205 19.57 -29.40 5.55
N MET A 206 20.59 -28.94 4.83
CA MET A 206 20.71 -27.54 4.38
C MET A 206 19.54 -27.14 3.49
N LYS A 207 19.14 -28.03 2.56
CA LYS A 207 17.98 -27.83 1.69
C LYS A 207 16.68 -27.68 2.49
N GLU A 208 16.43 -28.59 3.42
CA GLU A 208 15.24 -28.56 4.27
C GLU A 208 15.19 -27.28 5.12
N ASN A 209 16.29 -26.94 5.79
CA ASN A 209 16.36 -25.74 6.62
C ASN A 209 16.21 -24.45 5.79
N THR A 210 16.75 -24.41 4.58
CA THR A 210 16.55 -23.28 3.65
C THR A 210 15.08 -23.14 3.25
N PHE A 211 14.40 -24.26 2.98
CA PHE A 211 12.98 -24.28 2.67
C PHE A 211 12.14 -23.78 3.84
N GLN A 212 12.37 -24.31 5.05
CA GLN A 212 11.67 -23.89 6.27
C GLN A 212 11.87 -22.41 6.56
N TYR A 213 13.10 -21.91 6.46
CA TYR A 213 13.40 -20.48 6.61
C TYR A 213 12.61 -19.63 5.60
N GLY A 214 12.56 -20.07 4.36
CA GLY A 214 11.72 -19.50 3.31
C GLY A 214 10.24 -19.41 3.66
N MET A 215 9.68 -20.49 4.22
CA MET A 215 8.29 -20.54 4.66
C MET A 215 8.04 -19.60 5.84
N THR A 216 8.97 -19.50 6.79
CA THR A 216 8.91 -18.52 7.88
C THR A 216 8.95 -17.09 7.34
N GLN A 217 9.77 -16.80 6.33
CA GLN A 217 9.78 -15.50 5.68
C GLN A 217 8.45 -15.18 5.00
N LEU A 218 7.83 -16.14 4.32
CA LEU A 218 6.50 -15.97 3.70
C LEU A 218 5.42 -15.68 4.75
N GLN A 219 5.41 -16.43 5.86
CA GLN A 219 4.50 -16.17 6.98
C GLN A 219 4.70 -14.77 7.55
N TRP A 220 5.95 -14.38 7.78
CA TRP A 220 6.29 -13.04 8.27
C TRP A 220 5.90 -11.93 7.29
N ILE A 221 6.05 -12.15 5.97
CA ILE A 221 5.60 -11.20 4.95
C ILE A 221 4.09 -10.94 5.10
N VAL A 222 3.29 -11.99 5.22
CA VAL A 222 1.83 -11.89 5.35
C VAL A 222 1.41 -11.30 6.70
N GLN A 223 2.04 -11.72 7.78
CA GLN A 223 1.60 -11.40 9.14
C GLN A 223 2.19 -10.10 9.71
N ALA A 224 3.32 -9.63 9.16
CA ALA A 224 4.02 -8.46 9.69
C ALA A 224 4.34 -7.42 8.61
N LEU A 225 4.90 -7.83 7.47
CA LEU A 225 5.33 -6.86 6.44
C LEU A 225 4.16 -6.19 5.72
N PHE A 226 3.16 -6.96 5.29
CA PHE A 226 1.97 -6.40 4.63
C PHE A 226 1.14 -5.50 5.56
N PRO A 227 0.83 -5.89 6.81
CA PRO A 227 0.21 -4.99 7.78
C PRO A 227 1.01 -3.70 7.99
N PHE A 228 2.34 -3.80 8.04
CA PHE A 228 3.20 -2.63 8.14
C PHE A 228 3.08 -1.71 6.92
N PHE A 229 3.12 -2.26 5.69
CA PHE A 229 2.92 -1.46 4.48
C PHE A 229 1.56 -0.78 4.47
N HIS A 230 0.51 -1.47 4.90
CA HIS A 230 -0.83 -0.89 4.98
C HIS A 230 -0.89 0.25 5.99
N ALA A 231 -0.39 0.04 7.21
CA ALA A 231 -0.37 1.05 8.28
C ALA A 231 0.39 2.32 7.87
N GLU A 232 1.53 2.17 7.19
CA GLU A 232 2.37 3.27 6.73
C GLU A 232 1.97 3.83 5.35
N LYS A 233 0.85 3.34 4.77
CA LYS A 233 0.34 3.75 3.45
C LYS A 233 1.37 3.62 2.32
N ILE A 234 2.20 2.57 2.40
CA ILE A 234 3.18 2.23 1.37
C ILE A 234 2.48 1.51 0.22
N ALA A 235 2.70 1.99 -1.01
CA ALA A 235 2.26 1.28 -2.20
C ALA A 235 3.05 -0.03 -2.34
N ASN A 236 2.38 -1.18 -2.26
CA ASN A 236 2.99 -2.48 -2.42
C ASN A 236 2.38 -3.23 -3.63
N MET A 237 3.23 -3.76 -4.50
CA MET A 237 2.86 -4.67 -5.58
C MET A 237 3.37 -6.08 -5.28
N SER A 238 2.46 -7.02 -5.12
CA SER A 238 2.80 -8.44 -4.97
C SER A 238 2.88 -9.10 -6.34
N LEU A 239 4.01 -9.71 -6.67
CA LEU A 239 4.27 -10.36 -7.95
C LEU A 239 4.52 -11.84 -7.75
N THR A 240 3.74 -12.68 -8.43
CA THR A 240 3.86 -14.13 -8.35
C THR A 240 5.02 -14.62 -9.22
N VAL A 241 5.94 -15.39 -8.63
CA VAL A 241 7.07 -16.00 -9.38
C VAL A 241 6.67 -17.42 -9.78
N VAL A 242 6.34 -17.62 -11.05
CA VAL A 242 5.86 -18.91 -11.58
C VAL A 242 6.98 -19.71 -12.23
N ASP A 243 7.76 -19.14 -13.15
CA ASP A 243 8.91 -19.83 -13.74
C ASP A 243 9.92 -18.86 -14.35
N LYS A 244 11.08 -19.40 -14.79
CA LYS A 244 12.13 -18.59 -15.43
C LYS A 244 11.72 -18.00 -16.78
N THR A 245 10.76 -18.59 -17.49
CA THR A 245 10.34 -18.17 -18.83
C THR A 245 9.38 -16.98 -18.79
N SER A 246 8.50 -16.92 -17.78
CA SER A 246 7.56 -15.82 -17.60
C SER A 246 8.11 -14.67 -16.74
N TRP A 247 9.30 -14.85 -16.12
CA TRP A 247 9.95 -13.85 -15.27
C TRP A 247 9.92 -12.42 -15.83
N ILE A 248 10.28 -12.25 -17.11
CA ILE A 248 10.37 -10.92 -17.73
C ILE A 248 8.98 -10.27 -17.83
N SER A 249 7.94 -11.02 -18.22
CA SER A 249 6.59 -10.48 -18.41
C SER A 249 5.86 -10.27 -17.08
N ASP A 250 6.02 -11.20 -16.15
CA ASP A 250 5.17 -11.28 -14.96
C ASP A 250 5.79 -10.57 -13.76
N VAL A 251 7.12 -10.47 -13.72
CA VAL A 251 7.86 -9.91 -12.59
C VAL A 251 8.62 -8.65 -12.98
N GLU A 252 9.54 -8.76 -13.94
CA GLU A 252 10.53 -7.71 -14.19
C GLU A 252 9.91 -6.44 -14.81
N LYS A 253 9.13 -6.58 -15.89
CA LYS A 253 8.49 -5.43 -16.55
C LYS A 253 7.49 -4.69 -15.65
N PRO A 254 6.56 -5.35 -14.93
CA PRO A 254 5.64 -4.67 -14.02
C PRO A 254 6.36 -3.94 -12.89
N ALA A 255 7.38 -4.57 -12.31
CA ALA A 255 8.18 -4.00 -11.23
C ALA A 255 8.96 -2.75 -11.68
N ILE A 256 9.66 -2.82 -12.81
CA ILE A 256 10.36 -1.67 -13.41
C ILE A 256 9.37 -0.55 -13.67
N ARG A 257 8.21 -0.85 -14.25
CA ARG A 257 7.18 0.16 -14.53
C ARG A 257 6.73 0.87 -13.26
N MET A 258 6.42 0.13 -12.19
CA MET A 258 6.04 0.71 -10.90
C MET A 258 7.15 1.58 -10.32
N ALA A 259 8.39 1.10 -10.33
CA ALA A 259 9.54 1.83 -9.81
C ALA A 259 9.81 3.12 -10.61
N SER A 260 9.83 3.03 -11.94
CA SER A 260 9.98 4.16 -12.83
C SER A 260 8.84 5.16 -12.67
N ASP A 261 7.58 4.72 -12.61
CA ASP A 261 6.44 5.62 -12.41
C ASP A 261 6.54 6.31 -11.04
N PHE A 262 6.87 5.58 -9.97
CA PHE A 262 7.04 6.15 -8.63
C PHE A 262 8.15 7.21 -8.58
N CYS A 263 9.30 6.94 -9.19
CA CYS A 263 10.46 7.83 -9.18
C CYS A 263 10.33 8.99 -10.18
N HIS A 264 9.87 8.74 -11.41
CA HIS A 264 9.82 9.74 -12.49
C HIS A 264 8.53 10.56 -12.52
N ALA A 265 7.35 10.00 -12.20
CA ALA A 265 6.14 10.83 -12.05
C ALA A 265 6.28 11.82 -10.88
N SER A 266 7.06 11.44 -9.87
CA SER A 266 7.42 12.33 -8.75
C SER A 266 8.53 13.34 -9.07
N ALA A 267 9.32 13.12 -10.14
CA ALA A 267 10.42 14.01 -10.58
C ALA A 267 10.00 14.99 -11.70
N SER A 268 9.06 14.59 -12.56
CA SER A 268 8.53 15.42 -13.67
C SER A 268 7.41 16.38 -13.25
N ILE A 269 6.89 16.22 -12.03
CA ILE A 269 6.13 17.25 -11.34
C ILE A 269 7.14 18.14 -10.59
N SER A 270 7.69 19.12 -11.31
CA SER A 270 8.26 20.30 -10.66
C SER A 270 7.15 20.91 -9.80
N PHE A 271 7.23 20.73 -8.48
CA PHE A 271 6.51 21.56 -7.52
C PHE A 271 7.15 22.96 -7.54
N HIS A 272 7.10 23.63 -8.70
CA HIS A 272 7.14 25.07 -8.77
C HIS A 272 5.93 25.54 -8.00
N SER A 273 6.14 25.85 -6.72
CA SER A 273 5.16 26.43 -5.80
C SER A 273 3.73 26.24 -6.29
N ILE A 274 3.26 24.97 -6.29
CA ILE A 274 1.88 24.80 -5.91
C ILE A 274 1.97 25.29 -4.47
N SER A 275 1.62 26.57 -4.30
CA SER A 275 1.14 27.11 -3.03
C SER A 275 0.60 25.91 -2.27
N ARG A 276 1.08 25.65 -1.06
CA ARG A 276 0.41 24.72 -0.15
C ARG A 276 -1.03 25.21 0.03
N SER A 277 -1.88 25.04 -0.97
CA SER A 277 -3.30 24.97 -0.80
C SER A 277 -3.45 23.63 -0.10
N LYS A 278 -3.85 23.72 1.16
CA LYS A 278 -4.38 22.63 1.96
C LYS A 278 -5.06 21.59 1.06
N PRO A 279 -4.97 20.27 1.34
CA PRO A 279 -5.79 19.28 0.64
C PRO A 279 -7.22 19.82 0.61
N ARG A 280 -7.73 20.12 -0.59
CA ARG A 280 -9.03 20.77 -0.74
C ARG A 280 -10.08 19.83 -0.16
N LYS A 281 -10.99 20.36 0.65
CA LYS A 281 -12.10 19.61 1.22
C LYS A 281 -12.83 18.90 0.07
N LYS A 282 -12.96 17.57 0.12
CA LYS A 282 -13.82 16.84 -0.81
C LYS A 282 -15.13 16.61 -0.09
N LEU A 283 -16.10 17.47 -0.32
CA LEU A 283 -17.46 17.14 0.10
C LEU A 283 -17.92 15.99 -0.76
N THR A 284 -18.31 14.91 -0.12
CA THR A 284 -19.20 14.00 -0.80
C THR A 284 -20.57 14.16 -0.22
N LEU A 285 -21.51 14.13 -1.10
CA LEU A 285 -22.51 13.08 -1.21
C LEU A 285 -23.42 13.67 -2.29
N LEU A 286 -24.28 12.90 -2.92
CA LEU A 286 -25.60 12.89 -2.38
C LEU A 286 -26.43 11.89 -3.14
N SER A 287 -26.88 10.92 -2.37
CA SER A 287 -28.22 10.39 -2.43
C SER A 287 -29.26 11.53 -2.47
N GLY A 288 -29.35 12.22 -3.60
CA GLY A 288 -30.42 13.16 -3.90
C GLY A 288 -31.43 12.46 -4.79
N GLY A 289 -32.69 12.87 -4.71
CA GLY A 289 -33.68 12.39 -5.66
C GLY A 289 -33.21 12.63 -7.10
N SER A 290 -33.26 11.59 -7.94
CA SER A 290 -33.20 11.76 -9.40
C SER A 290 -34.41 12.55 -9.94
N SER A 291 -35.44 12.70 -9.09
CA SER A 291 -36.61 13.56 -9.28
C SER A 291 -36.39 14.93 -8.62
N SER A 292 -37.05 15.96 -9.16
CA SER A 292 -37.03 17.33 -8.62
C SER A 292 -37.90 17.52 -7.39
N GLY A 293 -38.82 16.58 -7.11
CA GLY A 293 -39.92 16.80 -6.17
C GLY A 293 -40.95 17.80 -6.73
N ASN A 294 -42.01 18.05 -5.95
CA ASN A 294 -43.07 19.00 -6.32
C ASN A 294 -42.82 20.42 -5.77
N ASP A 295 -41.99 20.54 -4.73
CA ASP A 295 -41.60 21.82 -4.14
C ASP A 295 -40.26 22.29 -4.73
N PRO A 296 -40.20 23.46 -5.38
CA PRO A 296 -38.96 24.01 -5.93
C PRO A 296 -37.89 24.29 -4.88
N ALA A 297 -38.24 24.39 -3.59
CA ALA A 297 -37.29 24.63 -2.50
C ALA A 297 -36.15 23.60 -2.47
N HIS A 298 -36.40 22.34 -2.84
CA HIS A 298 -35.37 21.29 -2.86
C HIS A 298 -34.32 21.51 -3.95
N ILE A 299 -34.75 21.98 -5.12
CA ILE A 299 -33.84 22.34 -6.21
C ILE A 299 -33.01 23.56 -5.82
N GLU A 300 -33.64 24.57 -5.23
CA GLU A 300 -32.92 25.77 -4.80
C GLU A 300 -31.94 25.48 -3.66
N ALA A 301 -32.28 24.60 -2.71
CA ALA A 301 -31.36 24.14 -1.68
C ALA A 301 -30.13 23.42 -2.28
N ALA A 302 -30.34 22.55 -3.27
CA ALA A 302 -29.24 21.88 -3.98
C ALA A 302 -28.33 22.86 -4.73
N LYS A 303 -28.90 23.86 -5.41
CA LYS A 303 -28.12 24.94 -6.05
C LYS A 303 -27.37 25.78 -5.02
N SER A 304 -28.01 26.11 -3.89
CA SER A 304 -27.39 26.86 -2.80
C SER A 304 -26.18 26.13 -2.25
N LEU A 305 -26.30 24.82 -2.03
CA LEU A 305 -25.18 23.98 -1.62
C LEU A 305 -24.08 23.96 -2.69
N GLY A 306 -24.42 23.90 -3.98
CA GLY A 306 -23.44 24.03 -5.07
C GLY A 306 -22.66 25.35 -5.05
N ARG A 307 -23.31 26.48 -4.72
CA ARG A 307 -22.64 27.79 -4.55
C ARG A 307 -21.70 27.79 -3.36
N ILE A 308 -22.14 27.27 -2.22
CA ILE A 308 -21.30 27.15 -1.02
C ILE A 308 -20.10 26.24 -1.28
N CYS A 309 -20.28 25.16 -2.05
CA CYS A 309 -19.17 24.32 -2.46
C CYS A 309 -18.12 25.10 -3.27
N HIS A 310 -18.55 25.93 -4.22
CA HIS A 310 -17.63 26.79 -4.96
C HIS A 310 -16.89 27.76 -4.03
N GLU A 311 -17.62 28.47 -3.16
CA GLU A 311 -17.05 29.47 -2.23
C GLU A 311 -16.02 28.86 -1.26
N LYS A 312 -16.24 27.61 -0.84
CA LYS A 312 -15.37 26.89 0.09
C LYS A 312 -14.31 26.02 -0.60
N ASP A 313 -14.19 26.10 -1.94
CA ASP A 313 -13.27 25.30 -2.75
C ASP A 313 -13.43 23.79 -2.54
N ILE A 314 -14.69 23.38 -2.47
CA ILE A 314 -15.15 22.02 -2.22
C ILE A 314 -15.47 21.34 -3.55
N LYS A 315 -14.99 20.11 -3.71
CA LYS A 315 -15.39 19.22 -4.81
C LYS A 315 -16.59 18.38 -4.43
N LEU A 316 -17.33 17.89 -5.43
CA LEU A 316 -18.52 17.04 -5.29
C LEU A 316 -18.28 15.66 -5.90
N VAL A 317 -18.55 14.61 -5.12
CA VAL A 317 -18.71 13.23 -5.62
C VAL A 317 -20.18 12.83 -5.52
N TYR A 318 -20.75 12.22 -6.56
CA TYR A 318 -22.18 11.87 -6.58
C TYR A 318 -22.54 10.70 -7.50
N GLY A 319 -23.81 10.30 -7.49
CA GLY A 319 -24.34 9.14 -8.21
C GLY A 319 -24.48 9.25 -9.73
N GLY A 320 -24.01 10.35 -10.33
CA GLY A 320 -23.96 10.54 -11.78
C GLY A 320 -25.27 10.90 -12.47
N GLY A 321 -26.37 11.07 -11.73
CA GLY A 321 -27.67 11.43 -12.32
C GLY A 321 -27.68 12.84 -12.92
N THR A 322 -28.39 13.03 -14.02
CA THR A 322 -28.40 14.33 -14.73
C THR A 322 -29.64 15.19 -14.48
N THR A 323 -30.59 14.67 -13.71
CA THR A 323 -31.90 15.27 -13.42
C THR A 323 -32.13 15.51 -11.93
N GLY A 324 -33.20 16.23 -11.62
CA GLY A 324 -33.66 16.43 -10.25
C GLY A 324 -32.66 17.17 -9.37
N VAL A 325 -32.70 16.82 -8.08
CA VAL A 325 -31.85 17.41 -7.02
C VAL A 325 -30.37 17.18 -7.30
N MET A 326 -30.00 15.96 -7.74
CA MET A 326 -28.62 15.61 -8.10
C MET A 326 -28.09 16.42 -9.28
N GLY A 327 -28.88 16.53 -10.35
CA GLY A 327 -28.49 17.31 -11.53
C GLY A 327 -28.32 18.80 -11.20
N ALA A 328 -29.18 19.35 -10.33
CA ALA A 328 -29.15 20.75 -9.94
C ALA A 328 -27.85 21.16 -9.22
N ILE A 329 -27.42 20.40 -8.20
CA ILE A 329 -26.16 20.68 -7.51
C ILE A 329 -24.94 20.46 -8.43
N ALA A 330 -24.93 19.36 -9.21
CA ALA A 330 -23.83 19.02 -10.09
C ALA A 330 -23.62 20.10 -11.17
N SER A 331 -24.68 20.46 -11.90
CA SER A 331 -24.59 21.50 -12.93
C SER A 331 -24.23 22.87 -12.36
N THR A 332 -24.78 23.26 -11.21
CA THR A 332 -24.43 24.53 -10.57
C THR A 332 -22.95 24.61 -10.23
N LEU A 333 -22.39 23.56 -9.63
CA LEU A 333 -20.97 23.55 -9.26
C LEU A 333 -20.06 23.51 -10.49
N VAL A 334 -20.44 22.80 -11.55
CA VAL A 334 -19.69 22.81 -12.81
C VAL A 334 -19.71 24.18 -13.49
N GLU A 335 -20.86 24.86 -13.50
CA GLU A 335 -20.98 26.21 -14.05
C GLU A 335 -20.07 27.21 -13.31
N LEU A 336 -19.86 27.03 -12.01
CA LEU A 336 -19.04 27.93 -11.18
C LEU A 336 -17.54 27.54 -11.12
N SER A 337 -17.23 26.25 -11.09
CA SER A 337 -15.89 25.72 -10.78
C SER A 337 -15.29 24.83 -11.88
N GLY A 338 -16.03 24.62 -12.98
CA GLY A 338 -15.63 23.75 -14.09
C GLY A 338 -15.93 22.26 -13.88
N PRO A 339 -15.80 21.44 -14.93
CA PRO A 339 -16.17 20.01 -14.91
C PRO A 339 -15.33 19.18 -13.94
N ASP A 340 -14.16 19.67 -13.56
CA ASP A 340 -13.20 19.00 -12.68
C ASP A 340 -13.56 19.10 -11.19
N ALA A 341 -14.53 19.96 -10.86
CA ALA A 341 -15.06 20.13 -9.52
C ALA A 341 -16.12 19.08 -9.15
N VAL A 342 -16.65 18.35 -10.15
CA VAL A 342 -17.71 17.35 -9.96
C VAL A 342 -17.27 16.00 -10.55
N TYR A 343 -17.47 14.93 -9.77
CA TYR A 343 -17.19 13.56 -10.15
C TYR A 343 -18.41 12.66 -9.96
N GLY A 344 -19.00 12.20 -11.05
CA GLY A 344 -20.14 11.28 -11.07
C GLY A 344 -19.74 9.82 -11.26
N ILE A 345 -20.35 8.92 -10.51
CA ILE A 345 -20.17 7.47 -10.68
C ILE A 345 -21.53 6.86 -10.96
N ILE A 346 -21.71 6.31 -12.17
CA ILE A 346 -23.02 5.83 -12.65
C ILE A 346 -22.93 4.40 -13.18
N PRO A 347 -23.87 3.49 -12.85
CA PRO A 347 -23.91 2.18 -13.46
C PRO A 347 -24.42 2.27 -14.90
N GLU A 348 -23.88 1.41 -15.77
CA GLU A 348 -24.26 1.36 -17.19
C GLU A 348 -25.78 1.23 -17.40
N ALA A 349 -26.46 0.47 -16.55
CA ALA A 349 -27.91 0.28 -16.60
C ALA A 349 -28.70 1.59 -16.40
N LEU A 350 -28.28 2.43 -15.44
CA LEU A 350 -28.95 3.70 -15.16
C LEU A 350 -28.65 4.75 -16.24
N LEU A 351 -27.42 4.75 -16.78
CA LEU A 351 -27.07 5.62 -17.90
C LEU A 351 -27.96 5.34 -19.13
N LYS A 352 -28.19 4.07 -19.46
CA LYS A 352 -29.09 3.65 -20.54
C LYS A 352 -30.54 4.05 -20.26
N TYR A 353 -30.98 3.96 -19.01
CA TYR A 353 -32.32 4.37 -18.60
C TYR A 353 -32.52 5.89 -18.73
N GLU A 354 -31.59 6.71 -18.23
CA GLU A 354 -31.65 8.18 -18.35
C GLU A 354 -31.61 8.65 -19.81
N ALA A 355 -30.78 8.01 -20.64
CA ALA A 355 -30.73 8.29 -22.08
C ALA A 355 -32.07 8.02 -22.76
N LYS A 356 -32.74 6.92 -22.39
CA LYS A 356 -34.05 6.55 -22.94
C LYS A 356 -35.15 7.51 -22.52
N GLU A 357 -35.21 7.89 -21.24
CA GLU A 357 -36.20 8.84 -20.71
C GLU A 357 -36.01 10.26 -21.27
N SER A 358 -34.76 10.70 -21.44
CA SER A 358 -34.45 12.05 -21.96
C SER A 358 -34.49 12.16 -23.49
N GLY A 359 -34.67 11.05 -24.21
CA GLY A 359 -34.62 10.99 -25.67
C GLY A 359 -33.25 11.33 -26.27
N ARG A 360 -32.19 11.30 -25.47
CA ARG A 360 -30.81 11.62 -25.86
C ARG A 360 -29.99 10.35 -26.03
N HIS A 361 -28.99 10.36 -26.92
CA HIS A 361 -28.06 9.24 -26.97
C HIS A 361 -27.24 9.18 -25.67
N PRO A 362 -26.84 8.00 -25.15
CA PRO A 362 -26.00 7.90 -23.95
C PRO A 362 -24.67 8.66 -24.05
N LYS A 363 -24.19 8.96 -25.27
CA LYS A 363 -23.00 9.76 -25.55
C LYS A 363 -23.26 11.28 -25.57
N ASP A 364 -24.53 11.69 -25.68
CA ASP A 364 -24.98 13.09 -25.79
C ASP A 364 -25.40 13.68 -24.42
N LEU A 365 -25.40 12.85 -23.36
CA LEU A 365 -25.44 13.31 -21.98
C LEU A 365 -24.09 13.97 -21.69
N ALA A 366 -23.94 15.22 -22.12
CA ALA A 366 -22.66 15.91 -22.21
C ALA A 366 -21.89 15.88 -20.88
N TYR A 367 -20.77 15.16 -20.89
CA TYR A 367 -19.79 15.03 -19.80
C TYR A 367 -19.29 16.38 -19.26
N ALA A 368 -19.42 17.47 -20.04
CA ALA A 368 -18.97 18.79 -19.63
C ALA A 368 -19.93 19.51 -18.67
N ARG A 369 -21.24 19.20 -18.65
CA ARG A 369 -22.23 19.97 -17.87
C ARG A 369 -22.40 19.46 -16.45
N TYR A 370 -22.16 18.16 -16.21
CA TYR A 370 -22.40 17.51 -14.92
C TYR A 370 -21.11 16.93 -14.31
N GLY A 371 -19.96 17.32 -14.86
CA GLY A 371 -18.65 16.94 -14.38
C GLY A 371 -18.15 15.63 -14.97
N ARG A 372 -16.94 15.26 -14.57
CA ARG A 372 -16.31 14.01 -15.00
C ARG A 372 -17.15 12.82 -14.53
N GLN A 373 -17.18 11.75 -15.30
CA GLN A 373 -17.95 10.57 -14.94
C GLN A 373 -17.16 9.27 -15.13
N THR A 374 -17.39 8.31 -14.22
CA THR A 374 -16.95 6.92 -14.35
C THR A 374 -18.16 6.01 -14.47
N ILE A 375 -18.17 5.18 -15.51
CA ILE A 375 -19.21 4.18 -15.73
C ILE A 375 -18.79 2.89 -15.04
N VAL A 376 -19.67 2.34 -14.20
CA VAL A 376 -19.44 1.09 -13.48
C VAL A 376 -20.44 0.02 -13.91
N LYS A 377 -20.12 -1.23 -13.57
CA LYS A 377 -20.95 -2.38 -13.94
C LYS A 377 -22.25 -2.47 -13.13
N ASP A 378 -22.18 -2.19 -11.83
CA ASP A 378 -23.27 -2.44 -10.88
C ASP A 378 -23.36 -1.38 -9.76
N MET A 379 -24.48 -1.41 -9.02
CA MET A 379 -24.78 -0.47 -7.95
C MET A 379 -23.85 -0.60 -6.74
N HIS A 380 -23.38 -1.81 -6.41
CA HIS A 380 -22.46 -2.01 -5.28
C HIS A 380 -21.10 -1.36 -5.56
N THR A 381 -20.59 -1.54 -6.77
CA THR A 381 -19.36 -0.90 -7.24
C THR A 381 -19.52 0.61 -7.25
N ARG A 382 -20.67 1.14 -7.67
CA ARG A 382 -20.97 2.58 -7.62
C ARG A 382 -20.82 3.12 -6.19
N LYS A 383 -21.54 2.54 -5.23
CA LYS A 383 -21.56 3.02 -3.83
C LYS A 383 -20.19 2.93 -3.21
N ARG A 384 -19.52 1.78 -3.36
CA ARG A 384 -18.17 1.56 -2.83
C ARG A 384 -17.18 2.60 -3.35
N LEU A 385 -17.17 2.89 -4.66
CA LEU A 385 -16.27 3.90 -5.22
C LEU A 385 -16.65 5.31 -4.78
N MET A 386 -17.95 5.63 -4.71
CA MET A 386 -18.40 6.93 -4.20
C MET A 386 -17.92 7.16 -2.76
N ILE A 387 -18.11 6.16 -1.89
CA ILE A 387 -17.70 6.20 -0.48
C ILE A 387 -16.17 6.28 -0.36
N GLN A 388 -15.44 5.49 -1.15
CA GLN A 388 -13.97 5.51 -1.15
C GLN A 388 -13.40 6.88 -1.54
N GLU A 389 -13.96 7.54 -2.56
CA GLU A 389 -13.50 8.87 -2.99
C GLU A 389 -13.64 9.95 -1.92
N VAL A 390 -14.63 9.82 -1.03
CA VAL A 390 -14.83 10.68 0.15
C VAL A 390 -13.76 10.40 1.19
N MET A 391 -13.54 9.10 1.46
CA MET A 391 -12.61 8.65 2.47
C MET A 391 -11.17 9.01 2.10
N ASP A 392 -10.86 9.04 0.80
CA ASP A 392 -9.61 9.51 0.25
C ASP A 392 -9.56 11.06 0.10
N GLY A 393 -10.56 11.76 0.67
CA GLY A 393 -10.63 13.21 0.72
C GLY A 393 -9.72 13.84 1.78
N GLY A 394 -9.61 15.18 1.75
CA GLY A 394 -8.90 15.93 2.79
C GLY A 394 -9.69 16.04 4.09
N GLU A 395 -9.07 16.59 5.14
CA GLU A 395 -9.76 16.94 6.39
C GLU A 395 -10.98 17.84 6.11
N GLY A 396 -12.13 17.55 6.71
CA GLY A 396 -13.42 18.19 6.41
C GLY A 396 -14.15 17.61 5.20
N SER A 397 -13.71 16.45 4.69
CA SER A 397 -14.53 15.63 3.79
C SER A 397 -15.62 14.93 4.59
N GLY A 398 -16.76 14.66 3.97
CA GLY A 398 -17.87 14.01 4.64
C GLY A 398 -19.02 13.73 3.71
N PHE A 399 -20.15 13.37 4.29
CA PHE A 399 -21.32 12.82 3.63
C PHE A 399 -22.55 13.72 3.88
N VAL A 400 -23.27 14.14 2.84
CA VAL A 400 -24.54 14.90 2.95
C VAL A 400 -25.77 14.11 2.49
N GLY A 401 -26.95 14.22 3.10
CA GLY A 401 -28.24 13.71 2.58
C GLY A 401 -29.14 14.85 2.09
N LEU A 402 -29.74 14.75 0.89
CA LEU A 402 -30.63 15.75 0.28
C LEU A 402 -31.96 15.06 0.06
N SER A 403 -33.01 15.84 -0.13
CA SER A 403 -34.35 15.32 -0.39
C SER A 403 -34.37 14.30 -1.54
N GLY A 404 -34.93 13.12 -1.25
CA GLY A 404 -34.99 11.99 -2.16
C GLY A 404 -35.72 10.78 -1.56
N GLY A 405 -35.75 9.67 -2.30
CA GLY A 405 -36.56 8.48 -1.98
C GLY A 405 -35.76 7.32 -1.36
N TYR A 406 -36.11 6.09 -1.71
CA TYR A 406 -35.47 4.89 -1.14
C TYR A 406 -33.96 4.83 -1.38
N GLY A 407 -33.51 5.14 -2.60
CA GLY A 407 -32.07 5.19 -2.90
C GLY A 407 -31.35 6.19 -2.00
N THR A 408 -32.01 7.31 -1.68
CA THR A 408 -31.45 8.34 -0.81
C THR A 408 -31.18 7.83 0.60
N LEU A 409 -32.20 7.21 1.19
CA LEU A 409 -32.11 6.69 2.54
C LEU A 409 -31.16 5.51 2.63
N GLU A 410 -31.11 4.68 1.59
CA GLU A 410 -30.26 3.50 1.59
C GLU A 410 -28.76 3.85 1.55
N GLU A 411 -28.29 4.78 0.71
CA GLU A 411 -26.88 5.20 0.75
C GLU A 411 -26.58 6.00 2.03
N LEU A 412 -27.55 6.78 2.56
CA LEU A 412 -27.38 7.52 3.82
C LEU A 412 -27.18 6.58 5.02
N PHE A 413 -28.04 5.57 5.17
CA PHE A 413 -27.93 4.65 6.29
C PHE A 413 -26.75 3.69 6.16
N GLU A 414 -26.29 3.40 4.94
CA GLU A 414 -25.05 2.66 4.72
C GLU A 414 -23.86 3.41 5.34
N VAL A 415 -23.71 4.70 5.05
CA VAL A 415 -22.60 5.51 5.61
C VAL A 415 -22.76 5.75 7.12
N VAL A 416 -23.98 5.93 7.62
CA VAL A 416 -24.23 6.01 9.09
C VAL A 416 -23.81 4.72 9.78
N THR A 417 -24.18 3.57 9.22
CA THR A 417 -23.81 2.27 9.80
C THR A 417 -22.30 2.05 9.72
N TRP A 418 -21.65 2.42 8.62
CA TRP A 418 -20.20 2.29 8.48
C TRP A 418 -19.43 3.19 9.45
N HIS A 419 -19.96 4.38 9.73
CA HIS A 419 -19.42 5.24 10.79
C HIS A 419 -19.54 4.57 12.16
N GLN A 420 -20.73 4.05 12.48
CA GLN A 420 -20.99 3.35 13.75
C GLN A 420 -20.05 2.15 13.94
N LEU A 421 -19.80 1.39 12.88
CA LEU A 421 -18.92 0.22 12.89
C LEU A 421 -17.43 0.59 12.88
N GLY A 422 -17.06 1.85 12.67
CA GLY A 422 -15.66 2.29 12.66
C GLY A 422 -14.93 2.09 11.33
N ILE A 423 -15.67 1.86 10.23
CA ILE A 423 -15.12 1.72 8.87
C ILE A 423 -14.64 3.09 8.35
N HIS A 424 -15.30 4.18 8.75
CA HIS A 424 -14.84 5.55 8.53
C HIS A 424 -15.23 6.47 9.68
N ASP A 425 -14.61 7.65 9.74
CA ASP A 425 -14.82 8.67 10.78
C ASP A 425 -15.20 10.05 10.23
N HIS A 426 -15.58 10.12 8.95
CA HIS A 426 -16.04 11.36 8.33
C HIS A 426 -17.45 11.76 8.81
N GLY A 427 -17.70 13.08 8.85
CA GLY A 427 -18.99 13.65 9.25
C GLY A 427 -20.13 13.29 8.29
N ILE A 428 -21.35 13.18 8.82
CA ILE A 428 -22.55 12.88 8.05
C ILE A 428 -23.63 13.92 8.41
N CYS A 429 -24.16 14.62 7.41
CA CYS A 429 -25.14 15.69 7.59
C CYS A 429 -26.36 15.49 6.70
N LEU A 430 -27.56 15.73 7.21
CA LEU A 430 -28.80 15.71 6.44
C LEU A 430 -29.28 17.16 6.22
N LEU A 431 -29.41 17.58 4.96
CA LEU A 431 -30.00 18.88 4.61
C LEU A 431 -31.53 18.75 4.63
N ASN A 432 -32.13 19.09 5.77
CA ASN A 432 -33.56 19.06 6.01
C ASN A 432 -34.26 20.32 5.45
N THR A 433 -34.35 20.39 4.12
CA THR A 433 -35.03 21.50 3.43
C THR A 433 -36.53 21.44 3.66
N GLY A 434 -37.12 22.50 4.22
CA GLY A 434 -38.57 22.61 4.39
C GLY A 434 -39.20 21.53 5.28
N GLY A 435 -38.42 20.92 6.17
CA GLY A 435 -38.90 19.83 7.05
C GLY A 435 -39.09 18.48 6.34
N PHE A 436 -38.53 18.29 5.14
CA PHE A 436 -38.65 17.05 4.36
C PHE A 436 -38.31 15.78 5.15
N PHE A 437 -37.33 15.87 6.05
CA PHE A 437 -36.86 14.75 6.88
C PHE A 437 -37.40 14.77 8.31
N ASP A 438 -38.35 15.65 8.68
CA ASP A 438 -38.88 15.70 10.05
C ASP A 438 -39.42 14.35 10.53
N GLY A 439 -40.06 13.59 9.63
CA GLY A 439 -40.49 12.22 9.92
C GLY A 439 -39.34 11.27 10.26
N LEU A 440 -38.20 11.41 9.56
CA LEU A 440 -37.00 10.62 9.84
C LEU A 440 -36.33 11.05 11.15
N VAL A 441 -36.27 12.36 11.42
CA VAL A 441 -35.73 12.91 12.68
C VAL A 441 -36.56 12.44 13.88
N ASN A 442 -37.89 12.48 13.76
CA ASN A 442 -38.81 11.96 14.77
C ASN A 442 -38.64 10.44 14.96
N TRP A 443 -38.47 9.69 13.86
CA TRP A 443 -38.19 8.26 13.94
C TRP A 443 -36.88 7.96 14.67
N LEU A 444 -35.79 8.69 14.40
CA LEU A 444 -34.53 8.55 15.15
C LEU A 444 -34.73 8.81 16.64
N GLY A 445 -35.50 9.83 17.01
CA GLY A 445 -35.88 10.09 18.40
C GLY A 445 -36.60 8.91 19.04
N ASN A 446 -37.54 8.29 18.32
CA ASN A 446 -38.25 7.10 18.80
C ASN A 446 -37.31 5.89 18.95
N VAL A 447 -36.40 5.65 18.00
CA VAL A 447 -35.44 4.53 18.06
C VAL A 447 -34.50 4.67 19.26
N VAL A 448 -34.09 5.89 19.60
CA VAL A 448 -33.35 6.20 20.83
C VAL A 448 -34.21 5.94 22.08
N GLN A 449 -35.44 6.44 22.08
CA GLN A 449 -36.36 6.28 23.22
C GLN A 449 -36.69 4.81 23.51
N GLU A 450 -36.87 4.00 22.47
CA GLU A 450 -37.11 2.56 22.56
C GLU A 450 -35.82 1.76 22.83
N GLY A 451 -34.66 2.44 22.90
CA GLY A 451 -33.39 1.84 23.32
C GLY A 451 -32.68 0.99 22.26
N PHE A 452 -33.03 1.13 20.98
CA PHE A 452 -32.35 0.41 19.90
C PHE A 452 -30.99 1.01 19.55
N ILE A 453 -30.79 2.31 19.78
CA ILE A 453 -29.50 3.01 19.63
C ILE A 453 -29.28 4.00 20.78
N GLY A 454 -28.02 4.30 21.11
CA GLY A 454 -27.68 5.32 22.10
C GLY A 454 -27.81 6.75 21.57
N LEU A 455 -27.78 7.75 22.47
CA LEU A 455 -27.72 9.16 22.09
C LEU A 455 -26.48 9.49 21.26
N GLU A 456 -25.36 8.84 21.54
CA GLU A 456 -24.10 9.04 20.82
C GLU A 456 -24.14 8.44 19.40
N ASP A 457 -24.83 7.30 19.22
CA ASP A 457 -25.08 6.70 17.90
C ASP A 457 -26.04 7.56 17.06
N ALA A 458 -27.07 8.13 17.70
CA ALA A 458 -27.99 9.03 17.01
C ALA A 458 -27.30 10.34 16.54
N ALA A 459 -26.30 10.81 17.31
CA ALA A 459 -25.51 11.99 16.97
C ALA A 459 -24.54 11.79 15.78
N ILE A 460 -24.40 10.56 15.26
CA ILE A 460 -23.65 10.29 14.02
C ILE A 460 -24.25 11.04 12.84
N LEU A 461 -25.59 11.14 12.78
CA LEU A 461 -26.29 11.86 11.72
C LEU A 461 -26.64 13.28 12.18
N SER A 462 -25.86 14.25 11.74
CA SER A 462 -26.15 15.67 11.96
C SER A 462 -27.26 16.16 11.04
N ILE A 463 -27.97 17.22 11.43
CA ILE A 463 -29.08 17.79 10.66
C ILE A 463 -28.84 19.29 10.49
N ALA A 464 -28.88 19.75 9.24
CA ALA A 464 -28.81 21.16 8.89
C ALA A 464 -30.05 21.57 8.09
N SER A 465 -30.48 22.82 8.23
CA SER A 465 -31.59 23.39 7.43
C SER A 465 -31.10 24.30 6.30
N THR A 466 -29.80 24.60 6.26
CA THR A 466 -29.18 25.50 5.27
C THR A 466 -27.90 24.90 4.69
N ALA A 467 -27.47 25.40 3.54
CA ALA A 467 -26.25 24.94 2.88
C ALA A 467 -24.99 25.24 3.72
N GLU A 468 -24.98 26.37 4.43
CA GLU A 468 -23.90 26.77 5.33
C GLU A 468 -23.83 25.84 6.55
N GLY A 469 -24.99 25.53 7.14
CA GLY A 469 -25.08 24.59 8.27
C GLY A 469 -24.60 23.19 7.90
N VAL A 470 -24.78 22.77 6.64
CA VAL A 470 -24.19 21.51 6.16
C VAL A 470 -22.67 21.52 6.30
N ILE A 471 -22.00 22.61 5.92
CA ILE A 471 -20.54 22.70 6.03
C ILE A 471 -20.10 22.70 7.50
N GLU A 472 -20.85 23.38 8.36
CA GLU A 472 -20.59 23.38 9.81
C GLU A 472 -20.70 21.97 10.40
N CYS A 473 -21.77 21.23 10.09
CA CYS A 473 -21.95 19.84 10.54
C CYS A 473 -20.81 18.89 10.11
N LEU A 474 -20.15 19.16 8.98
CA LEU A 474 -19.07 18.31 8.48
C LEU A 474 -17.70 18.68 9.05
N ASP A 475 -17.56 19.92 9.52
CA ASP A 475 -16.36 20.38 10.23
C ASP A 475 -16.39 20.02 11.71
N GLU A 476 -17.58 19.79 12.28
CA GLU A 476 -17.75 19.25 13.63
C GLU A 476 -17.28 17.79 13.69
N LYS A 477 -16.67 17.40 14.82
CA LYS A 477 -16.32 16.00 15.05
C LYS A 477 -17.63 15.21 15.16
N PRO A 478 -17.86 14.20 14.29
CA PRO A 478 -19.01 13.33 14.43
C PRO A 478 -18.98 12.58 15.77
N GLY A 479 -20.14 12.05 16.18
CA GLY A 479 -20.36 11.35 17.44
C GLY A 479 -19.52 10.07 17.64
N PHE A 480 -20.03 9.15 18.45
CA PHE A 480 -19.30 7.91 18.79
C PHE A 480 -18.97 7.07 17.55
N CYS A 481 -17.73 6.57 17.48
CA CYS A 481 -17.21 5.77 16.38
C CYS A 481 -16.36 4.62 16.95
N ARG A 482 -16.66 3.37 16.55
CA ARG A 482 -15.93 2.16 17.00
C ARG A 482 -14.59 1.94 16.29
N LYS A 483 -14.03 2.99 15.69
CA LYS A 483 -12.79 2.91 14.92
C LYS A 483 -11.64 2.46 15.82
N GLY A 484 -11.05 1.32 15.50
CA GLY A 484 -10.01 0.67 16.32
C GLY A 484 -10.52 -0.37 17.34
N GLU A 485 -11.84 -0.52 17.50
CA GLU A 485 -12.44 -1.58 18.34
C GLU A 485 -12.81 -2.82 17.53
N LEU A 486 -13.13 -2.64 16.25
CA LEU A 486 -13.55 -3.70 15.34
C LEU A 486 -12.57 -3.84 14.19
N ASP A 487 -12.12 -5.07 13.95
CA ASP A 487 -11.23 -5.41 12.86
C ASP A 487 -12.06 -5.79 11.63
N TRP A 488 -12.21 -4.83 10.71
CA TRP A 488 -12.90 -5.03 9.44
C TRP A 488 -11.94 -5.38 8.30
N PHE A 489 -10.62 -5.39 8.55
CA PHE A 489 -9.58 -5.44 7.50
C PHE A 489 -8.38 -6.32 7.83
#